data_AF-A0A2M8D031-F1
#
_entry.id   AF-A0A2M8D031-F1
#
_cell.length_a   1.000
_cell.length_b   1.000
_cell.length_c   1.000
_cell.angle_alpha   90.00
_cell.angle_beta   90.00
_cell.angle_gamma   90.00
#
_symmetry.space_group_name_H-M   'P 1'
#
loop_
_entity.id
_entity.type
_entity.pdbx_description
1 polymer ?
#
loop_
_entity_poly.entity_id
_entity_poly.type
_entity_poly.pdbx_seq_one_letter_code
_entity_poly.pdbx_strand_id
1 'polypeptide(L)'
;MNICILKLKMNRGIIIMTIKKDNTPSVFFDFGYGEGLELAHRHCNGGGWVADSAHVEDTVYIGVYARVCGAAIVSGNVHVTDWAEIKDSAIVRDNVRIKDKAKVQGYSLIEGKEVVLLCWTGWRRF
;
A
#
# COMPACT_ATOMS: atom_id res chain seq x y z
N MET A 1 23.37 24.28 -2.50
CA MET A 1 22.30 23.60 -3.26
C MET A 1 21.36 23.02 -2.23
N ASN A 2 20.24 23.68 -1.95
CA ASN A 2 19.45 23.39 -0.75
C ASN A 2 18.31 22.43 -1.10
N ILE A 3 18.54 21.15 -0.83
CA ILE A 3 17.47 20.16 -0.75
C ILE A 3 16.98 20.21 0.70
N CYS A 4 15.72 20.59 0.92
CA CYS A 4 15.12 20.50 2.24
C CYS A 4 14.67 19.06 2.46
N ILE A 5 15.35 18.36 3.37
CA ILE A 5 15.06 16.97 3.75
C ILE A 5 14.43 16.99 5.13
N LEU A 6 13.20 16.48 5.23
CA LEU A 6 12.54 16.23 6.51
C LEU A 6 12.42 14.73 6.72
N LYS A 7 13.09 14.21 7.75
CA LYS A 7 13.08 12.79 8.11
C LYS A 7 12.20 12.58 9.33
N LEU A 8 11.16 11.77 9.18
CA LEU A 8 10.26 11.37 10.26
C LEU A 8 10.35 9.86 10.44
N LYS A 9 10.76 9.42 11.63
CA LYS A 9 10.80 8.00 11.98
C LYS A 9 9.45 7.62 12.59
N MET A 10 8.74 6.69 11.97
CA MET A 10 7.51 6.10 12.50
C MET A 10 7.79 4.69 13.04
N ASN A 11 6.84 4.15 13.81
CA ASN A 11 6.96 2.80 14.39
C ASN A 11 7.06 1.68 13.34
N ARG A 12 6.63 1.91 12.08
CA ARG A 12 6.60 0.89 11.00
C ARG A 12 7.16 1.38 9.66
N GLY A 13 8.05 2.38 9.68
CA GLY A 13 8.67 2.91 8.49
C GLY A 13 9.38 4.24 8.74
N ILE A 14 10.17 4.67 7.77
CA ILE A 14 10.78 6.00 7.75
C ILE A 14 10.12 6.77 6.62
N ILE A 15 9.57 7.93 6.95
CA ILE A 15 9.08 8.88 5.95
C ILE A 15 10.18 9.90 5.73
N ILE A 16 10.60 10.04 4.48
CA ILE A 16 11.50 11.10 4.05
C ILE A 16 10.75 11.99 3.07
N MET A 17 10.42 13.20 3.51
CA MET A 17 9.87 14.22 2.62
C MET A 17 11.02 15.03 2.05
N THR A 18 11.05 15.11 0.72
CA THR A 18 12.05 15.88 -0.02
C THR A 18 11.35 16.85 -0.96
N ILE A 19 11.69 18.13 -0.86
CA ILE A 19 11.28 19.15 -1.83
C ILE A 19 12.45 19.35 -2.80
N LYS A 20 12.25 18.97 -4.06
CA LYS A 20 13.22 19.16 -5.14
C LYS A 20 13.13 20.60 -5.70
N LYS A 21 14.13 21.01 -6.49
CA LYS A 21 14.26 22.37 -7.07
C LYS A 21 13.09 22.75 -8.00
N ASP A 22 12.45 21.76 -8.60
CA ASP A 22 11.23 21.87 -9.40
C ASP A 22 9.95 22.03 -8.55
N ASN A 23 10.08 22.20 -7.23
CA ASN A 23 8.99 22.33 -6.26
C ASN A 23 8.01 21.15 -6.27
N THR A 24 8.41 19.99 -6.81
CA THR A 24 7.61 18.77 -6.72
C THR A 24 7.83 18.16 -5.33
N PRO A 25 6.76 18.07 -4.49
CA PRO A 25 6.88 17.38 -3.21
C PRO A 25 7.00 15.88 -3.50
N SER A 26 8.15 15.31 -3.15
CA SER A 26 8.36 13.86 -3.20
C SER A 26 8.32 13.32 -1.78
N VAL A 27 7.38 12.42 -1.54
CA VAL A 27 7.27 11.70 -0.27
C VAL A 27 7.84 10.31 -0.50
N PHE A 28 8.95 10.03 0.17
CA PHE A 28 9.53 8.70 0.19
C PHE A 28 9.09 7.97 1.45
N PHE A 29 8.66 6.74 1.29
CA PHE A 29 8.22 5.86 2.37
C PHE A 29 9.02 4.57 2.35
N ASP A 30 9.64 4.23 3.48
CA ASP A 30 10.23 2.92 3.69
C ASP A 30 9.16 1.96 4.20
N PHE A 31 8.74 1.04 3.32
CA PHE A 31 7.76 0.01 3.64
C PHE A 31 8.32 -1.10 4.54
N GLY A 32 9.64 -1.15 4.77
CA GLY A 32 10.30 -2.06 5.69
C GLY A 32 10.52 -3.47 5.12
N TYR A 33 10.61 -3.61 3.80
CA TYR A 33 10.81 -4.90 3.11
C TYR A 33 12.22 -5.11 2.54
N GLY A 34 13.16 -4.20 2.81
CA GLY A 34 14.56 -4.33 2.34
C GLY A 34 14.84 -3.73 0.95
N GLU A 35 13.80 -3.33 0.21
CA GLU A 35 13.89 -2.65 -1.10
C GLU A 35 14.32 -1.17 -0.98
N GLY A 36 14.27 -0.60 0.23
CA GLY A 36 14.65 0.78 0.51
C GLY A 36 13.47 1.77 0.48
N LEU A 37 13.77 3.03 0.15
CA LEU A 37 12.81 4.12 0.11
C LEU A 37 12.13 4.19 -1.25
N GLU A 38 10.80 4.06 -1.27
CA GLU A 38 9.99 4.18 -2.48
C GLU A 38 9.17 5.47 -2.47
N LEU A 39 8.83 6.00 -3.64
CA LEU A 39 7.84 7.08 -3.72
C LEU A 39 6.48 6.54 -3.32
N ALA A 40 5.78 7.28 -2.47
CA ALA A 40 4.48 6.89 -1.97
C ALA A 40 3.63 8.10 -1.62
N HIS A 41 2.32 7.91 -1.64
CA HIS A 41 1.35 8.90 -1.27
C HIS A 41 0.29 8.31 -0.35
N ARG A 42 -0.58 9.18 0.18
CA ARG A 42 -1.73 8.76 0.98
C ARG A 42 -2.91 8.54 0.06
N HIS A 43 -3.57 7.40 0.21
CA HIS A 43 -4.78 7.13 -0.56
C HIS A 43 -5.89 8.13 -0.21
N CYS A 44 -6.64 8.61 -1.23
CA CYS A 44 -7.69 9.60 -1.04
C CYS A 44 -8.83 9.10 -0.14
N ASN A 45 -9.07 7.78 -0.14
CA ASN A 45 -10.08 7.12 0.66
C ASN A 45 -9.44 6.26 1.77
N GLY A 46 -9.60 6.72 3.02
CA GLY A 46 -9.09 6.07 4.25
C GLY A 46 -7.67 6.48 4.68
N GLY A 47 -6.88 7.05 3.77
CA GLY A 47 -5.57 7.59 4.07
C GLY A 47 -4.52 6.54 4.42
N GLY A 48 -4.50 5.34 3.87
CA GLY A 48 -3.34 4.45 3.99
C GLY A 48 -2.19 4.86 3.07
N TRP A 49 -1.06 4.17 3.18
CA TRP A 49 0.11 4.41 2.33
C TRP A 49 0.07 3.55 1.08
N VAL A 50 0.23 4.18 -0.09
CA VAL A 50 0.28 3.53 -1.39
C VAL A 50 1.56 3.94 -2.09
N ALA A 51 2.36 2.97 -2.53
CA ALA A 51 3.53 3.24 -3.35
C ALA A 51 3.09 3.70 -4.74
N ASP A 52 3.83 4.60 -5.37
CA ASP A 52 3.54 5.07 -6.73
C ASP A 52 3.69 3.95 -7.78
N SER A 53 4.37 2.85 -7.42
CA SER A 53 4.48 1.63 -8.21
C SER A 53 3.21 0.76 -8.21
N ALA A 54 2.34 0.94 -7.22
CA ALA A 54 1.10 0.20 -7.08
C ALA A 54 -0.06 0.96 -7.73
N HIS A 55 -1.04 0.20 -8.25
CA HIS A 55 -2.27 0.76 -8.79
C HIS A 55 -3.43 0.49 -7.83
N VAL A 56 -4.00 1.55 -7.24
CA VAL A 56 -5.15 1.48 -6.34
C VAL A 56 -6.20 2.45 -6.84
N GLU A 57 -7.43 1.98 -7.06
CA GLU A 57 -8.54 2.85 -7.46
C GLU A 57 -9.03 3.71 -6.30
N ASP A 58 -9.46 4.94 -6.60
CA ASP A 58 -10.01 5.90 -5.60
C ASP A 58 -11.19 5.34 -4.79
N THR A 59 -11.93 4.39 -5.36
CA THR A 59 -13.06 3.69 -4.73
C THR A 59 -12.64 2.80 -3.57
N VAL A 60 -11.40 2.31 -3.56
CA VAL A 60 -10.86 1.39 -2.56
C VAL A 60 -10.63 2.12 -1.25
N TYR A 61 -11.08 1.55 -0.13
CA TYR A 61 -10.77 2.08 1.17
C TYR A 61 -9.44 1.50 1.67
N ILE A 62 -8.43 2.35 1.92
CA ILE A 62 -7.18 1.95 2.56
C ILE A 62 -7.07 2.67 3.90
N GLY A 63 -7.16 1.97 5.01
CA GLY A 63 -7.06 2.54 6.36
C GLY A 63 -5.69 3.14 6.66
N VAL A 64 -5.62 4.09 7.59
CA VAL A 64 -4.42 4.86 7.95
C VAL A 64 -3.16 4.04 8.27
N TYR A 65 -3.33 2.80 8.75
CA TYR A 65 -2.23 1.90 9.09
C TYR A 65 -1.97 0.80 8.05
N ALA A 66 -2.81 0.72 7.02
CA ALA A 66 -2.68 -0.23 5.92
C ALA A 66 -1.70 0.29 4.86
N ARG A 67 -1.08 -0.66 4.14
CA ARG A 67 0.00 -0.38 3.20
C ARG A 67 -0.15 -1.18 1.92
N VAL A 68 0.04 -0.52 0.78
CA VAL A 68 0.07 -1.13 -0.55
C VAL A 68 1.36 -0.71 -1.25
N CYS A 69 2.14 -1.68 -1.74
CA CYS A 69 3.39 -1.41 -2.44
C CYS A 69 3.66 -2.44 -3.54
N GLY A 70 4.77 -2.28 -4.27
CA GLY A 70 5.09 -3.14 -5.42
C GLY A 70 4.14 -2.92 -6.60
N ALA A 71 4.10 -3.88 -7.54
CA ALA A 71 3.21 -3.87 -8.70
C ALA A 71 1.79 -4.38 -8.37
N ALA A 72 1.29 -4.12 -7.17
CA ALA A 72 -0.02 -4.58 -6.72
C ALA A 72 -1.13 -3.80 -7.44
N ILE A 73 -2.24 -4.48 -7.75
CA ILE A 73 -3.42 -3.91 -8.40
C ILE A 73 -4.63 -4.13 -7.50
N VAL A 74 -5.26 -3.05 -7.05
CA VAL A 74 -6.43 -3.09 -6.17
C VAL A 74 -7.55 -2.25 -6.74
N SER A 75 -8.70 -2.88 -7.02
CA SER A 75 -9.84 -2.23 -7.69
C SER A 75 -11.19 -2.69 -7.16
N GLY A 76 -12.26 -1.95 -7.46
CA GLY A 76 -13.62 -2.26 -7.01
C GLY A 76 -13.92 -1.84 -5.56
N ASN A 77 -14.75 -2.61 -4.86
CA ASN A 77 -15.22 -2.33 -3.50
C ASN A 77 -14.36 -3.03 -2.44
N VAL A 78 -13.04 -2.80 -2.51
CA VAL A 78 -12.07 -3.41 -1.59
C VAL A 78 -11.89 -2.53 -0.36
N HIS A 79 -11.85 -3.16 0.81
CA HIS A 79 -11.57 -2.49 2.09
C HIS A 79 -10.34 -3.10 2.74
N VAL A 80 -9.27 -2.34 2.81
CA VAL A 80 -8.01 -2.70 3.47
C VAL A 80 -7.93 -1.91 4.77
N THR A 81 -7.92 -2.60 5.91
CA THR A 81 -8.05 -2.00 7.23
C THR A 81 -6.98 -2.52 8.18
N ASP A 82 -6.90 -1.91 9.36
CA ASP A 82 -5.92 -2.25 10.41
C ASP A 82 -4.48 -2.20 9.87
N TRP A 83 -3.71 -3.25 10.08
CA TRP A 83 -2.30 -3.37 9.72
C TRP A 83 -2.09 -4.26 8.48
N ALA A 84 -3.09 -4.34 7.62
CA ALA A 84 -3.02 -5.15 6.41
C ALA A 84 -1.99 -4.62 5.39
N GLU A 85 -1.36 -5.55 4.69
CA GLU A 85 -0.29 -5.28 3.73
C GLU A 85 -0.59 -6.00 2.40
N ILE A 86 -0.55 -5.26 1.29
CA ILE A 86 -0.64 -5.80 -0.07
C ILE A 86 0.66 -5.42 -0.80
N LYS A 87 1.32 -6.41 -1.42
CA LYS A 87 2.63 -6.20 -2.06
C LYS A 87 2.85 -7.10 -3.27
N ASP A 88 4.01 -6.93 -3.89
CA ASP A 88 4.49 -7.68 -5.05
C ASP A 88 3.55 -7.52 -6.25
N SER A 89 3.05 -8.60 -6.86
CA SER A 89 2.15 -8.58 -8.01
C SER A 89 0.74 -9.08 -7.64
N ALA A 90 0.31 -8.77 -6.41
CA ALA A 90 -1.01 -9.15 -5.92
C ALA A 90 -2.12 -8.39 -6.66
N ILE A 91 -3.18 -9.11 -7.04
CA ILE A 91 -4.38 -8.56 -7.66
C ILE A 91 -5.56 -8.80 -6.72
N VAL A 92 -6.21 -7.72 -6.30
CA VAL A 92 -7.38 -7.77 -5.41
C VAL A 92 -8.51 -6.96 -6.03
N ARG A 93 -9.67 -7.58 -6.26
CA ARG A 93 -10.80 -6.92 -6.91
C ARG A 93 -12.15 -7.34 -6.36
N ASP A 94 -13.22 -6.71 -6.83
CA ASP A 94 -14.62 -6.95 -6.48
C ASP A 94 -15.01 -6.51 -5.06
N ASN A 95 -15.43 -7.40 -4.16
CA ASN A 95 -15.98 -7.07 -2.84
C ASN A 95 -15.16 -7.74 -1.72
N VAL A 96 -13.89 -7.38 -1.60
CA VAL A 96 -12.95 -8.03 -0.68
C VAL A 96 -12.69 -7.16 0.56
N ARG A 97 -12.60 -7.80 1.73
CA ARG A 97 -12.18 -7.15 2.98
C ARG A 97 -10.89 -7.77 3.49
N ILE A 98 -9.84 -6.97 3.59
CA ILE A 98 -8.53 -7.36 4.13
C ILE A 98 -8.33 -6.59 5.43
N LYS A 99 -8.08 -7.29 6.53
CA LYS A 99 -8.02 -6.66 7.87
C LYS A 99 -6.98 -7.33 8.77
N ASP A 100 -6.92 -6.89 10.02
CA ASP A 100 -5.97 -7.35 11.04
C ASP A 100 -4.50 -7.17 10.61
N LYS A 101 -3.73 -8.26 10.49
CA LYS A 101 -2.34 -8.28 10.05
C LYS A 101 -2.16 -9.11 8.77
N ALA A 102 -3.22 -9.21 7.97
CA ALA A 102 -3.20 -9.97 6.73
C ALA A 102 -2.12 -9.44 5.78
N LYS A 103 -1.43 -10.37 5.11
CA LYS A 103 -0.41 -10.07 4.11
C LYS A 103 -0.80 -10.74 2.81
N VAL A 104 -1.05 -9.97 1.78
CA VAL A 104 -1.28 -10.44 0.41
C VAL A 104 -0.03 -10.14 -0.39
N GLN A 105 0.65 -11.18 -0.84
CA GLN A 105 1.96 -11.06 -1.48
C GLN A 105 2.17 -12.10 -2.59
N GLY A 106 3.24 -11.96 -3.36
CA GLY A 106 3.55 -12.75 -4.55
C GLY A 106 2.53 -12.53 -5.68
N TYR A 107 2.30 -13.57 -6.47
CA TYR A 107 1.30 -13.61 -7.54
C TYR A 107 -0.06 -14.08 -7.01
N SER A 108 -0.62 -13.36 -6.04
CA SER A 108 -1.91 -13.73 -5.45
C SER A 108 -3.06 -13.07 -6.21
N LEU A 109 -4.13 -13.82 -6.50
CA LEU A 109 -5.37 -13.30 -7.07
C LEU A 109 -6.51 -13.52 -6.07
N ILE A 110 -7.17 -12.43 -5.66
CA ILE A 110 -8.34 -12.44 -4.78
C ILE A 110 -9.46 -11.68 -5.48
N GLU A 111 -10.55 -12.40 -5.78
CA GLU A 111 -11.73 -11.90 -6.47
C GLU A 111 -13.00 -12.43 -5.80
N GLY A 112 -14.16 -11.83 -6.08
CA GLY A 112 -15.44 -12.19 -5.47
C GLY A 112 -15.73 -11.51 -4.13
N LYS A 113 -16.30 -12.25 -3.17
CA LYS A 113 -16.75 -11.74 -1.87
C LYS A 113 -15.99 -12.41 -0.73
N GLU A 114 -14.77 -11.96 -0.51
CA GLU A 114 -13.82 -12.61 0.41
C GLU A 114 -13.49 -11.76 1.64
N VAL A 115 -13.17 -12.44 2.75
CA VAL A 115 -12.62 -11.81 3.97
C VAL A 115 -11.28 -12.44 4.29
N VAL A 116 -10.21 -11.65 4.21
CA VAL A 116 -8.83 -12.09 4.43
C VAL A 116 -8.35 -11.59 5.80
N LEU A 117 -7.98 -12.54 6.67
CA LEU A 117 -7.55 -12.30 8.05
C LEU A 117 -6.08 -12.69 8.31
N LEU A 118 -5.48 -13.48 7.42
CA LEU A 118 -4.17 -14.10 7.60
C LEU A 118 -3.29 -13.91 6.37
N CYS A 119 -2.03 -14.31 6.48
CA CYS A 119 -1.09 -14.33 5.36
C CYS A 119 -1.65 -15.21 4.23
N TRP A 120 -1.72 -14.66 3.02
CA TRP A 120 -2.27 -15.33 1.85
C TRP A 120 -1.23 -15.34 0.72
N THR A 121 -0.92 -16.54 0.25
CA THR A 121 0.02 -16.80 -0.84
C THR A 121 -0.57 -17.91 -1.70
N GLY A 122 -1.29 -17.59 -2.78
CA GLY A 122 -1.86 -18.60 -3.67
C GLY A 122 -2.83 -18.07 -4.72
N TRP A 123 -3.20 -18.91 -5.67
CA TRP A 123 -4.32 -18.68 -6.60
C TRP A 123 -5.52 -19.50 -6.11
N ARG A 124 -6.64 -18.87 -5.75
CA ARG A 124 -7.93 -19.57 -5.58
C ARG A 124 -9.04 -18.75 -6.22
N ARG A 125 -9.87 -19.43 -7.02
CA ARG A 125 -11.18 -18.96 -7.47
C ARG A 125 -12.23 -19.51 -6.53
N PHE A 126 -13.14 -18.65 -6.08
CA PHE A 126 -14.39 -19.03 -5.41
C PHE A 126 -15.56 -18.77 -6.36
#